data_AF-A0A931RBF4-F1
#
_entry.id   AF-A0A931RBF4-F1
#
_cell.length_a   1.000
_cell.length_b   1.000
_cell.length_c   1.000
_cell.angle_alpha   90.00
_cell.angle_beta   90.00
_cell.angle_gamma   90.00
#
_symmetry.space_group_name_H-M   'P 1'
#
loop_
_entity.id
_entity.type
_entity.pdbx_description
1 polymer ?
#
loop_
_entity_poly.entity_id
_entity_poly.type
_entity_poly.pdbx_seq_one_letter_code
_entity_poly.pdbx_strand_id
1 'polypeptide(L)'
;MGDQNSNSNDTQSQPTEDRSDQQPQNDAQVSGAGTKIQQVKQRALQELVPVIDSLNSEPERKYEILMTAARSASSDELLEKALEVATKIAEPNAKAEALVDILNEASFQESNS
;
A
#
# COMPACT_ATOMS: atom_id res chain seq x y z
N MET A 1 47.05 -0.70 -52.82
CA MET A 1 46.35 -1.52 -51.82
C MET A 1 46.22 -0.65 -50.58
N GLY A 2 44.97 -0.35 -50.19
CA GLY A 2 44.63 0.47 -49.01
C GLY A 2 44.99 -0.23 -47.71
N ASP A 3 44.68 0.25 -46.51
CA ASP A 3 44.00 1.44 -46.00
C ASP A 3 44.45 1.51 -44.53
N GLN A 4 44.83 2.67 -43.98
CA GLN A 4 44.89 2.85 -42.51
C GLN A 4 44.53 4.32 -42.22
N ASN A 5 43.24 4.59 -42.06
CA ASN A 5 42.51 4.62 -40.79
C ASN A 5 43.05 5.70 -39.83
N SER A 6 42.48 6.88 -39.98
CA SER A 6 42.56 7.96 -38.99
C SER A 6 41.68 7.60 -37.80
N ASN A 7 42.21 7.73 -36.58
CA ASN A 7 41.38 8.25 -35.51
C ASN A 7 42.23 9.10 -34.57
N SER A 8 42.13 10.41 -34.78
CA SER A 8 42.55 11.42 -33.83
C SER A 8 41.57 11.43 -32.68
N ASN A 9 42.06 11.33 -31.44
CA ASN A 9 41.56 12.22 -30.41
C ASN A 9 42.66 12.45 -29.37
N ASP A 10 43.29 13.61 -29.53
CA ASP A 10 44.23 14.22 -28.60
C ASP A 10 43.47 14.94 -27.48
N THR A 11 44.15 15.11 -26.34
CA THR A 11 43.86 16.06 -25.24
C THR A 11 42.81 15.57 -24.21
N GLN A 12 43.04 15.47 -22.89
CA GLN A 12 43.81 16.37 -22.01
C GLN A 12 44.11 15.71 -20.63
N SER A 13 45.31 16.00 -20.08
CA SER A 13 45.74 16.23 -18.68
C SER A 13 44.70 16.01 -17.54
N GLN A 14 44.95 15.46 -16.34
CA GLN A 14 46.12 15.27 -15.46
C GLN A 14 45.73 14.26 -14.33
N PRO A 15 46.67 13.80 -13.47
CA PRO A 15 46.46 12.72 -12.48
C PRO A 15 46.24 13.19 -11.03
N THR A 16 45.73 12.24 -10.24
CA THR A 16 45.59 12.15 -8.76
C THR A 16 44.63 13.10 -8.05
N GLU A 17 43.46 12.57 -7.70
CA GLU A 17 42.78 12.95 -6.46
C GLU A 17 42.55 11.71 -5.58
N ASP A 18 42.86 11.94 -4.33
CA ASP A 18 43.01 11.05 -3.20
C ASP A 18 41.66 10.45 -2.76
N ARG A 19 41.71 9.21 -2.28
CA ARG A 19 40.58 8.61 -1.56
C ARG A 19 40.54 9.25 -0.19
N SER A 20 39.48 9.98 0.13
CA SER A 20 38.84 10.22 1.45
C SER A 20 38.03 11.50 1.25
N ASP A 21 36.72 11.46 1.03
CA ASP A 21 35.79 11.32 2.14
C ASP A 21 34.49 10.67 1.69
N GLN A 22 34.19 9.52 2.30
CA GLN A 22 32.83 9.08 2.48
C GLN A 22 32.14 10.04 3.45
N GLN A 23 31.03 10.63 3.05
CA GLN A 23 29.93 10.77 3.99
C GLN A 23 28.67 10.19 3.35
N PRO A 24 28.27 8.97 3.75
CA PRO A 24 26.95 8.45 3.45
C PRO A 24 25.94 9.10 4.40
N GLN A 25 24.66 8.84 4.12
CA GLN A 25 23.53 8.92 5.05
C GLN A 25 22.69 10.20 5.00
N ASN A 26 21.73 10.21 4.06
CA ASN A 26 20.43 10.82 4.30
C ASN A 26 19.23 9.92 3.93
N ASP A 27 19.44 8.61 3.77
CA ASP A 27 18.36 7.64 3.51
C ASP A 27 17.67 7.13 4.80
N ALA A 28 18.20 7.47 5.98
CA ALA A 28 17.64 7.01 7.26
C ALA A 28 16.32 7.71 7.66
N GLN A 29 15.96 8.84 7.02
CA GLN A 29 14.79 9.63 7.43
C GLN A 29 13.49 9.17 6.75
N VAL A 30 13.56 8.47 5.61
CA VAL A 30 12.38 7.97 4.89
C VAL A 30 11.84 6.67 5.51
N SER A 31 12.73 5.80 5.99
CA SER A 31 12.35 4.53 6.61
C SER A 31 11.61 4.69 7.95
N GLY A 32 11.99 5.68 8.77
CA GLY A 32 11.37 5.92 10.07
C GLY A 32 9.97 6.54 10.01
N ALA A 33 9.68 7.37 9.02
CA ALA A 33 8.35 7.95 8.81
C ALA A 33 7.36 6.87 8.31
N GLY A 34 7.82 6.01 7.39
CA GLY A 34 7.06 4.82 6.96
C GLY A 34 6.70 3.92 8.15
N THR A 35 7.64 3.64 9.05
CA THR A 35 7.36 2.84 10.25
C THR A 35 6.38 3.52 11.22
N LYS A 36 6.50 4.83 11.46
CA LYS A 36 5.58 5.56 12.36
C LYS A 36 4.14 5.59 11.83
N ILE A 37 3.95 5.87 10.54
CA ILE A 37 2.61 5.90 9.94
C ILE A 37 1.99 4.50 9.92
N GLN A 38 2.77 3.44 9.65
CA GLN A 38 2.28 2.06 9.75
C GLN A 38 1.87 1.70 11.19
N GLN A 39 2.62 2.15 12.20
CA GLN A 39 2.23 1.96 13.61
C GLN A 39 0.91 2.68 13.95
N VAL A 40 0.71 3.90 13.43
CA VAL A 40 -0.56 4.63 13.59
C VAL A 40 -1.70 3.86 12.94
N LYS A 41 -1.51 3.36 11.70
CA LYS A 41 -2.51 2.54 10.99
C LYS A 41 -2.88 1.29 11.80
N GLN A 42 -1.87 0.56 12.27
CA GLN A 42 -2.08 -0.66 13.05
C GLN A 42 -2.85 -0.38 14.35
N ARG A 43 -2.48 0.68 15.07
CA ARG A 43 -3.18 1.08 16.30
C ARG A 43 -4.63 1.49 16.01
N ALA A 44 -4.85 2.28 14.96
CA ALA A 44 -6.20 2.67 14.56
C ALA A 44 -7.08 1.45 14.24
N LEU A 45 -6.54 0.45 13.55
CA LEU A 45 -7.27 -0.80 13.27
C LEU A 45 -7.59 -1.57 14.56
N GLN A 46 -6.63 -1.70 15.47
CA GLN A 46 -6.83 -2.39 16.76
C GLN A 46 -7.95 -1.76 17.60
N GLU A 47 -8.07 -0.44 17.57
CA GLU A 47 -9.14 0.30 18.28
C GLU A 47 -10.46 0.26 17.49
N LEU A 48 -10.41 0.29 16.15
CA LEU A 48 -11.59 0.36 15.30
C LEU A 48 -12.41 -0.93 15.30
N VAL A 49 -11.75 -2.08 15.15
CA VAL A 49 -12.42 -3.39 15.03
C VAL A 49 -13.41 -3.67 16.17
N PRO A 50 -13.03 -3.58 17.46
CA PRO A 50 -13.97 -3.84 18.55
C PRO A 50 -15.09 -2.78 18.62
N VAL A 51 -14.83 -1.55 18.17
CA VAL A 51 -15.84 -0.50 18.13
C VAL A 51 -16.93 -0.82 17.11
N ILE A 52 -16.59 -1.32 15.92
CA ILE A 52 -17.57 -1.65 14.86
C ILE A 52 -18.61 -2.65 15.36
N ASP A 53 -18.17 -3.69 16.08
CA ASP A 53 -19.06 -4.72 16.63
C ASP A 53 -20.06 -4.12 17.63
N SER A 54 -19.66 -3.08 18.37
CA SER A 54 -20.49 -2.35 19.33
C SER A 54 -21.35 -1.23 18.73
N LEU A 55 -21.13 -0.84 17.47
CA LEU A 55 -21.88 0.25 16.84
C LEU A 55 -23.35 -0.13 16.70
N ASN A 56 -24.26 0.73 17.19
CA ASN A 56 -25.69 0.65 16.87
C ASN A 56 -25.99 1.43 15.58
N SER A 57 -25.31 1.06 14.50
CA SER A 57 -25.43 1.67 13.18
C SER A 57 -26.05 0.71 12.18
N GLU A 58 -26.66 1.25 11.14
CA GLU A 58 -27.20 0.49 10.01
C GLU A 58 -26.13 -0.38 9.33
N PRO A 59 -26.50 -1.55 8.77
CA PRO A 59 -25.58 -2.46 8.08
C PRO A 59 -24.73 -1.77 7.00
N GLU A 60 -25.30 -0.85 6.24
CA GLU A 60 -24.63 -0.09 5.18
C GLU A 60 -23.44 0.69 5.74
N ARG A 61 -23.63 1.37 6.88
CA ARG A 61 -22.56 2.14 7.50
C ARG A 61 -21.46 1.24 8.07
N LYS A 62 -21.85 0.11 8.66
CA LYS A 62 -20.87 -0.88 9.16
C LYS A 62 -20.04 -1.46 8.02
N TYR A 63 -20.69 -1.77 6.90
CA TYR A 63 -20.05 -2.27 5.68
C TYR A 63 -19.00 -1.29 5.14
N GLU A 64 -19.34 -0.01 4.99
CA GLU A 64 -18.39 1.02 4.49
C GLU A 64 -17.11 1.10 5.34
N ILE A 65 -17.27 1.07 6.67
CA ILE A 65 -16.16 1.14 7.61
C ILE A 65 -15.30 -0.13 7.50
N LEU A 66 -15.93 -1.31 7.44
CA LEU A 66 -15.23 -2.59 7.30
C LEU A 66 -14.47 -2.69 5.98
N MET A 67 -15.06 -2.28 4.85
CA MET A 67 -14.35 -2.29 3.56
C MET A 67 -13.17 -1.32 3.53
N THR A 68 -13.31 -0.16 4.16
CA THR A 68 -12.20 0.78 4.30
C THR A 68 -11.06 0.18 5.11
N ALA A 69 -11.38 -0.49 6.21
CA ALA A 69 -10.41 -1.16 7.07
C ALA A 69 -9.73 -2.33 6.36
N ALA A 70 -10.50 -3.18 5.68
CA ALA A 70 -10.02 -4.34 4.91
C ALA A 70 -9.02 -3.91 3.82
N ARG A 71 -9.39 -2.92 2.99
CA ARG A 71 -8.51 -2.35 1.95
C ARG A 71 -7.22 -1.76 2.52
N SER A 72 -7.33 -1.04 3.63
CA SER A 72 -6.18 -0.40 4.27
C SER A 72 -5.21 -1.41 4.88
N ALA A 73 -5.72 -2.55 5.34
CA ALA A 73 -4.95 -3.60 5.99
C ALA A 73 -4.56 -4.75 5.06
N SER A 74 -5.16 -4.85 3.88
CA SER A 74 -5.14 -6.06 3.03
C SER A 74 -5.46 -7.30 3.86
N SER A 75 -6.59 -7.27 4.57
CA SER A 75 -6.95 -8.27 5.58
C SER A 75 -8.18 -9.07 5.18
N ASP A 76 -7.98 -10.36 4.95
CA ASP A 76 -9.02 -11.34 4.63
C ASP A 76 -10.08 -11.41 5.75
N GLU A 77 -9.66 -11.40 7.02
CA GLU A 77 -10.57 -11.42 8.17
C GLU A 77 -11.54 -10.22 8.19
N LEU A 78 -11.04 -9.02 7.85
CA LEU A 78 -11.89 -7.83 7.76
C LEU A 78 -12.81 -7.88 6.53
N LEU A 79 -12.35 -8.48 5.44
CA LEU A 79 -13.14 -8.67 4.23
C LEU A 79 -14.29 -9.67 4.47
N GLU A 80 -14.03 -10.76 5.20
CA GLU A 80 -15.07 -11.71 5.64
C GLU A 80 -16.12 -11.03 6.53
N LYS A 81 -15.70 -10.23 7.51
CA LYS A 81 -16.63 -9.43 8.34
C LYS A 81 -17.45 -8.45 7.50
N ALA A 82 -16.84 -7.81 6.49
CA ALA A 82 -17.56 -6.94 5.57
C ALA A 82 -18.64 -7.70 4.80
N LEU A 83 -18.36 -8.93 4.36
CA LEU A 83 -19.33 -9.82 3.71
C LEU A 83 -20.49 -10.18 4.64
N GLU A 84 -20.20 -10.56 5.88
CA GLU A 84 -21.25 -10.87 6.86
C GLU A 84 -22.22 -9.70 7.06
N VAL A 85 -21.72 -8.46 7.09
CA VAL A 85 -22.54 -7.26 7.21
C VAL A 85 -23.27 -6.93 5.90
N ALA A 86 -22.60 -7.04 4.75
CA ALA A 86 -23.20 -6.78 3.45
C ALA A 86 -24.42 -7.68 3.20
N THR A 87 -24.41 -8.93 3.66
CA THR A 87 -25.56 -9.82 3.53
C THR A 87 -26.80 -9.36 4.31
N LYS A 88 -26.62 -8.50 5.33
CA LYS A 88 -27.67 -7.96 6.19
C LYS A 88 -28.24 -6.62 5.71
N ILE A 89 -27.67 -6.01 4.67
CA ILE A 89 -28.20 -4.80 4.03
C ILE A 89 -29.61 -5.07 3.48
N ALA A 90 -30.56 -4.21 3.81
CA ALA A 90 -31.97 -4.41 3.49
C ALA A 90 -32.34 -3.93 2.08
N GLU A 91 -31.72 -2.84 1.61
CA GLU A 91 -31.99 -2.30 0.29
C GLU A 91 -31.29 -3.14 -0.80
N PRO A 92 -32.02 -3.69 -1.78
CA PRO A 92 -31.46 -4.63 -2.74
C PRO A 92 -30.31 -4.08 -3.59
N ASN A 93 -30.37 -2.83 -4.02
CA ASN A 93 -29.31 -2.25 -4.86
C ASN A 93 -28.03 -2.03 -4.05
N ALA A 94 -28.13 -1.44 -2.87
CA ALA A 94 -27.02 -1.24 -1.94
C ALA A 94 -26.38 -2.58 -1.53
N LYS A 95 -27.20 -3.62 -1.33
CA LYS A 95 -26.68 -4.97 -1.09
C LYS A 95 -25.90 -5.51 -2.28
N ALA A 96 -26.43 -5.35 -3.49
CA ALA A 96 -25.76 -5.80 -4.70
C ALA A 96 -24.42 -5.07 -4.91
N GLU A 97 -24.42 -3.75 -4.73
CA GLU A 97 -23.21 -2.91 -4.80
C GLU A 97 -22.16 -3.35 -3.77
N ALA A 98 -22.57 -3.55 -2.52
CA ALA A 98 -21.68 -4.02 -1.46
C ALA A 98 -21.04 -5.39 -1.77
N LEU A 99 -21.82 -6.31 -2.36
CA LEU A 99 -21.31 -7.63 -2.74
C LEU A 99 -20.36 -7.57 -3.94
N VAL A 100 -20.63 -6.71 -4.93
CA VAL A 100 -19.73 -6.48 -6.08
C VAL A 100 -18.40 -5.91 -5.63
N ASP A 101 -18.42 -4.95 -4.71
CA ASP A 101 -17.21 -4.37 -4.13
C ASP A 101 -16.34 -5.41 -3.41
N ILE A 102 -16.94 -6.34 -2.67
CA ILE A 102 -16.22 -7.43 -2.01
C ILE A 102 -15.59 -8.38 -3.03
N LEU A 103 -16.33 -8.74 -4.10
CA LEU A 103 -15.79 -9.58 -5.17
C LEU A 103 -14.59 -8.93 -5.86
N ASN A 104 -14.68 -7.64 -6.13
CA ASN A 104 -13.59 -6.87 -6.74
C ASN A 104 -12.37 -6.81 -5.82
N GLU A 105 -12.58 -6.58 -4.52
CA GLU A 105 -11.50 -6.53 -3.53
C GLU A 105 -10.83 -7.89 -3.36
N ALA A 106 -11.59 -8.97 -3.23
CA ALA A 106 -11.05 -10.33 -3.13
C ALA A 106 -10.21 -10.68 -4.38
N SER A 107 -10.73 -10.39 -5.57
CA SER A 107 -10.02 -10.63 -6.84
C SER A 107 -8.71 -9.83 -6.93
N PHE A 108 -8.72 -8.60 -6.41
CA PHE A 108 -7.52 -7.75 -6.36
C PHE A 108 -6.46 -8.31 -5.40
N GLN A 109 -6.87 -8.76 -4.21
CA GLN A 109 -5.97 -9.35 -3.22
C GLN A 109 -5.38 -10.68 -3.69
N GLU A 110 -6.18 -11.55 -4.33
CA GLU A 110 -5.69 -12.78 -4.97
C GLU A 110 -4.64 -12.50 -6.06
N SER A 111 -4.81 -11.43 -6.83
CA SER A 111 -3.88 -11.06 -7.90
C SER A 111 -2.58 -10.42 -7.41
N ASN A 112 -2.57 -9.92 -6.17
CA ASN A 112 -1.45 -9.19 -5.58
C ASN A 112 -0.75 -9.97 -4.44
N SER A 113 -1.12 -11.24 -4.26
CA SER A 113 -0.53 -12.21 -3.33
C SER A 113 0.40 -13.17 -4.06
#